data_AF-A0A6P2KSF6-F1
#
_entry.id   AF-A0A6P2KSF6-F1
#
_cell.length_a   1.000
_cell.length_b   1.000
_cell.length_c   1.000
_cell.angle_alpha   90.00
_cell.angle_beta   90.00
_cell.angle_gamma   90.00
#
_symmetry.space_group_name_H-M   'P 1'
#
loop_
_entity.id
_entity.type
_entity.pdbx_description
1 polymer ?
#
loop_
_entity_poly.entity_id
_entity_poly.type
_entity_poly.pdbx_seq_one_letter_code
_entity_poly.pdbx_strand_id
1 'polypeptide(L)'
;MQTRAIRYIGLAIIFYIGAGLIIHFSRPAYGRCDFYDRPETLDGGIKNMNGVPYRFEMCGTGGNDQDGTNDKIELKVFSEKGELLAKRYFSVNWYHGKSFHQPLNYEGNLVRYIDLTDESNYNKYLMIPPTKWDWLRARLPLF
;
A
#
# COMPACT_ATOMS: atom_id res chain seq x y z
N MET A 1 21.43 34.43 12.58
CA MET A 1 21.27 32.95 12.55
C MET A 1 19.86 32.50 12.15
N GLN A 2 18.81 33.11 12.68
CA GLN A 2 17.40 32.72 12.47
C GLN A 2 16.91 32.75 10.99
N THR A 3 17.33 33.74 10.20
CA THR A 3 16.94 33.86 8.77
C THR A 3 17.56 32.80 7.86
N ARG A 4 18.74 32.27 8.21
CA ARG A 4 19.35 31.16 7.47
C ARG A 4 18.60 29.85 7.72
N ALA A 5 18.25 29.56 8.97
CA ALA A 5 17.46 28.38 9.32
C ALA A 5 16.08 28.36 8.63
N ILE A 6 15.38 29.50 8.60
CA ILE A 6 14.09 29.63 7.92
C ILE A 6 14.21 29.35 6.41
N ARG A 7 15.28 29.84 5.76
CA ARG A 7 15.55 29.56 4.33
C ARG A 7 15.83 28.09 4.05
N TYR A 8 16.62 27.42 4.89
CA TYR A 8 16.91 26.00 4.72
C TYR A 8 15.67 25.12 4.96
N ILE A 9 14.83 25.46 5.96
CA ILE A 9 13.56 24.77 6.20
C ILE A 9 12.63 24.95 4.99
N GLY A 10 12.49 26.18 4.48
CA GLY A 10 11.67 26.45 3.29
C GLY A 10 12.14 25.67 2.06
N LEU A 11 13.46 25.64 1.79
CA LEU A 11 14.03 24.86 0.69
C LEU A 11 13.80 23.35 0.87
N ALA A 12 13.95 22.82 2.09
CA ALA A 12 13.69 21.41 2.38
C ALA A 12 12.23 21.02 2.12
N ILE A 13 11.28 21.88 2.51
CA ILE A 13 9.85 21.67 2.23
C ILE A 13 9.57 21.67 0.73
N ILE A 14 10.11 22.65 -0.01
CA ILE A 14 9.93 22.74 -1.47
C ILE A 14 10.51 21.49 -2.14
N PHE A 15 11.70 21.05 -1.73
CA PHE A 15 12.31 19.85 -2.27
C PHE A 15 11.48 18.60 -1.97
N TYR A 16 10.97 18.45 -0.74
CA TYR A 16 10.12 17.34 -0.34
C TYR A 16 8.81 17.30 -1.17
N ILE A 17 8.16 18.45 -1.34
CA ILE A 17 6.94 18.55 -2.16
C ILE A 17 7.27 18.25 -3.63
N GLY A 18 8.35 18.81 -4.17
CA GLY A 18 8.78 18.58 -5.55
C GLY A 18 9.08 17.10 -5.82
N ALA A 19 9.91 16.47 -4.99
CA ALA A 19 10.20 15.04 -5.07
C ALA A 19 8.94 14.19 -4.90
N GLY A 20 8.05 14.58 -3.97
CA GLY A 20 6.78 13.91 -3.77
C GLY A 20 5.86 13.98 -4.98
N LEU A 21 5.73 15.15 -5.60
CA LEU A 21 4.95 15.31 -6.83
C LEU A 21 5.55 14.47 -7.96
N ILE A 22 6.87 14.49 -8.15
CA ILE A 22 7.54 13.66 -9.16
C ILE A 22 7.21 12.18 -8.91
N ILE A 23 7.39 11.70 -7.68
CA ILE A 23 7.10 10.31 -7.31
C ILE A 23 5.64 9.96 -7.53
N HIS A 24 4.72 10.86 -7.18
CA HIS A 24 3.29 10.68 -7.36
C HIS A 24 2.90 10.55 -8.84
N PHE A 25 3.44 11.43 -9.70
CA PHE A 25 3.19 11.39 -11.15
C PHE A 25 3.94 10.25 -11.85
N SER A 26 5.05 9.77 -11.30
CA SER A 26 5.78 8.62 -11.84
C SER A 26 5.26 7.28 -11.34
N ARG A 27 4.15 7.25 -10.56
CA ARG A 27 3.60 5.98 -10.09
C ARG A 27 3.05 5.17 -11.27
N PRO A 28 3.19 3.83 -11.23
CA PRO A 28 2.54 2.96 -12.19
C PRO A 28 1.01 3.15 -12.16
N ALA A 29 0.37 2.85 -13.28
CA ALA A 29 -1.08 2.71 -13.32
C ALA A 29 -1.47 1.40 -12.62
N TYR A 30 -2.10 1.51 -11.45
CA TYR A 30 -2.69 0.37 -10.74
C TYR A 30 -4.12 0.17 -11.23
N GLY A 31 -4.47 -1.07 -11.59
CA GLY A 31 -5.79 -1.39 -12.11
C GLY A 31 -6.21 -2.83 -11.85
N ARG A 32 -7.23 -3.28 -12.58
CA ARG A 32 -7.83 -4.63 -12.49
C ARG A 32 -8.17 -5.04 -11.06
N CYS A 33 -8.72 -4.11 -10.27
CA CYS A 33 -8.93 -4.34 -8.85
C CYS A 33 -9.87 -5.55 -8.59
N ASP A 34 -10.85 -5.76 -9.47
CA ASP A 34 -11.74 -6.94 -9.45
C ASP A 34 -11.02 -8.29 -9.59
N PHE A 35 -9.80 -8.31 -10.16
CA PHE A 35 -8.98 -9.52 -10.20
C PHE A 35 -8.29 -9.74 -8.86
N TYR A 36 -7.60 -8.71 -8.34
CA TYR A 36 -6.80 -8.79 -7.13
C TYR A 36 -7.64 -8.88 -5.84
N ASP A 37 -8.88 -8.39 -5.85
CA ASP A 37 -9.80 -8.49 -4.72
C ASP A 37 -10.37 -9.90 -4.53
N ARG A 38 -10.18 -10.82 -5.49
CA ARG A 38 -10.73 -12.18 -5.41
C ARG A 38 -10.05 -13.01 -4.32
N PRO A 39 -10.80 -13.89 -3.62
CA PRO A 39 -10.23 -14.78 -2.60
C PRO A 39 -9.10 -15.68 -3.12
N GLU A 40 -9.14 -16.05 -4.40
CA GLU A 40 -8.12 -16.91 -5.02
C GLU A 40 -6.82 -16.16 -5.37
N THR A 41 -6.80 -14.83 -5.20
CA THR A 41 -5.66 -13.97 -5.54
C THR A 41 -5.07 -13.31 -4.30
N LEU A 42 -5.42 -12.06 -4.00
CA LEU A 42 -4.95 -11.33 -2.82
C LEU A 42 -6.03 -11.20 -1.72
N ASP A 43 -7.23 -11.72 -1.96
CA ASP A 43 -8.35 -11.72 -1.00
C ASP A 43 -8.68 -10.34 -0.42
N GLY A 44 -8.82 -9.35 -1.30
CA GLY A 44 -9.36 -8.04 -0.95
C GLY A 44 -10.87 -8.06 -0.69
N GLY A 45 -11.55 -6.99 -1.08
CA GLY A 45 -12.97 -6.79 -0.87
C GLY A 45 -13.35 -6.39 0.57
N ILE A 46 -14.62 -6.61 0.93
CA ILE A 46 -15.16 -6.22 2.24
C ILE A 46 -14.87 -7.31 3.27
N LYS A 47 -14.27 -6.93 4.39
CA LYS A 47 -13.95 -7.82 5.51
C LYS A 47 -14.46 -7.23 6.81
N ASN A 48 -15.10 -8.07 7.62
CA ASN A 48 -15.51 -7.69 8.97
C ASN A 48 -14.35 -7.97 9.94
N MET A 49 -13.83 -6.92 10.55
CA MET A 49 -12.76 -7.02 11.55
C MET A 49 -13.27 -6.47 12.87
N ASN A 50 -13.38 -7.34 13.87
CA ASN A 50 -13.96 -7.03 15.19
C ASN A 50 -15.36 -6.40 15.12
N GLY A 51 -16.22 -6.92 14.24
CA GLY A 51 -17.60 -6.43 14.07
C GLY A 51 -17.74 -5.13 13.29
N VAL A 52 -16.64 -4.58 12.76
CA VAL A 52 -16.65 -3.38 11.91
C VAL A 52 -16.26 -3.76 10.48
N PRO A 53 -17.05 -3.40 9.46
CA PRO A 53 -16.71 -3.66 8.07
C PRO A 53 -15.65 -2.67 7.56
N TYR A 54 -14.63 -3.20 6.89
CA TYR A 54 -13.62 -2.45 6.15
C TYR A 54 -13.53 -2.97 4.72
N ARG A 55 -13.25 -2.08 3.77
CA ARG A 55 -13.04 -2.46 2.37
C ARG A 55 -11.55 -2.39 2.04
N PHE A 56 -10.97 -3.54 1.73
CA PHE A 56 -9.60 -3.70 1.26
C PHE A 56 -9.66 -3.72 -0.27
N GLU A 57 -9.26 -2.64 -0.92
CA GLU A 57 -9.19 -2.56 -2.38
C GLU A 57 -7.75 -2.81 -2.81
N MET A 58 -7.57 -3.86 -3.60
CA MET A 58 -6.29 -4.29 -4.15
C MET A 58 -6.28 -3.97 -5.63
N CYS A 59 -5.30 -3.22 -6.10
CA CYS A 59 -5.11 -2.97 -7.53
C CYS A 59 -3.64 -3.21 -7.89
N GLY A 60 -3.37 -3.73 -9.08
CA GLY A 60 -2.01 -4.10 -9.46
C GLY A 60 -1.64 -3.64 -10.86
N THR A 61 -0.34 -3.73 -11.13
CA THR A 61 0.26 -3.36 -12.43
C THR A 61 0.20 -4.49 -13.45
N GLY A 62 0.10 -5.73 -12.97
CA GLY A 62 0.07 -6.95 -13.77
C GLY A 62 1.33 -7.77 -13.81
N GLY A 63 2.39 -7.31 -13.14
CA GLY A 63 3.66 -7.99 -13.12
C GLY A 63 4.42 -7.83 -14.43
N ASN A 64 5.60 -8.43 -14.47
CA ASN A 64 6.32 -8.61 -15.71
C ASN A 64 5.65 -9.73 -16.52
N ASP A 65 5.08 -9.42 -17.69
CA ASP A 65 4.35 -10.38 -18.53
C ASP A 65 5.14 -11.65 -18.90
N GLN A 66 6.48 -11.59 -18.84
CA GLN A 66 7.33 -12.73 -19.19
C GLN A 66 7.37 -13.80 -18.08
N ASP A 67 7.42 -13.36 -16.82
CA ASP A 67 7.70 -14.24 -15.67
C ASP A 67 6.76 -14.00 -14.47
N GLY A 68 5.74 -13.13 -14.59
CA GLY A 68 4.78 -12.74 -13.55
C GLY A 68 5.39 -12.34 -12.21
N THR A 69 6.61 -11.82 -12.24
CA THR A 69 7.34 -11.34 -11.07
C THR A 69 7.19 -9.83 -10.92
N ASN A 70 7.43 -9.35 -9.70
CA ASN A 70 7.45 -7.93 -9.36
C ASN A 70 6.17 -7.19 -9.75
N ASP A 71 5.01 -7.83 -9.59
CA ASP A 71 3.74 -7.14 -9.73
C ASP A 71 3.57 -6.17 -8.57
N LYS A 72 3.56 -4.88 -8.89
CA LYS A 72 3.36 -3.82 -7.92
C LYS A 72 1.89 -3.73 -7.59
N ILE A 73 1.59 -3.83 -6.32
CA ILE A 73 0.25 -3.83 -5.75
C ILE A 73 0.06 -2.55 -4.93
N GLU A 74 -1.08 -1.90 -5.14
CA GLU A 74 -1.62 -0.86 -4.28
C GLU A 74 -2.73 -1.47 -3.43
N LEU A 75 -2.53 -1.48 -2.12
CA LEU A 75 -3.56 -1.81 -1.13
C LEU A 75 -4.11 -0.50 -0.55
N LYS A 76 -5.42 -0.30 -0.68
CA LYS A 76 -6.17 0.75 0.02
C LYS A 76 -7.13 0.14 1.01
N VAL A 77 -7.20 0.71 2.21
CA VAL A 77 -8.18 0.34 3.23
C VAL A 77 -9.14 1.48 3.42
N PHE A 78 -10.42 1.20 3.25
CA PHE A 78 -11.50 2.15 3.44
C PHE A 78 -12.35 1.77 4.65
N SER A 79 -12.86 2.80 5.34
CA SER A 79 -13.94 2.62 6.31
C SER A 79 -15.23 2.21 5.61
N GLU A 80 -16.22 1.76 6.39
CA GLU A 80 -17.59 1.53 5.92
C GLU A 80 -18.18 2.73 5.15
N LYS A 81 -17.84 3.94 5.58
CA LYS A 81 -18.31 5.20 4.97
C LYS A 81 -17.52 5.60 3.71
N GLY A 82 -16.57 4.77 3.27
CA GLY A 82 -15.73 5.03 2.11
C GLY A 82 -14.54 5.95 2.36
N GLU A 83 -14.21 6.27 3.61
CA GLU A 83 -13.04 7.09 3.92
C GLU A 83 -11.74 6.28 3.75
N LEU A 84 -10.76 6.81 3.01
CA LEU A 84 -9.43 6.20 2.91
C LEU A 84 -8.70 6.27 4.26
N LEU A 85 -8.45 5.12 4.89
CA LEU A 85 -7.82 4.99 6.21
C LEU A 85 -6.34 4.62 6.11
N ALA A 86 -5.97 3.79 5.15
CA ALA A 86 -4.58 3.40 4.91
C ALA A 86 -4.33 3.12 3.44
N LYS A 87 -3.07 3.28 3.04
CA LYS A 87 -2.59 2.96 1.69
C LYS A 87 -1.20 2.34 1.81
N ARG A 88 -0.92 1.30 1.04
CA ARG A 88 0.37 0.61 0.97
C ARG A 88 0.70 0.26 -0.47
N TYR A 89 1.99 0.25 -0.76
CA TYR A 89 2.54 -0.28 -2.00
C TYR A 89 3.50 -1.41 -1.66
N PHE A 90 3.42 -2.49 -2.41
CA PHE A 90 4.32 -3.63 -2.25
C PHE A 90 4.41 -4.42 -3.55
N SER A 91 5.37 -5.33 -3.65
CA SER A 91 5.51 -6.22 -4.80
C SER A 91 5.16 -7.67 -4.44
N VAL A 92 4.54 -8.38 -5.37
CA VAL A 92 4.26 -9.83 -5.29
C VAL A 92 4.80 -10.57 -6.52
N ASN A 93 5.01 -11.88 -6.37
CA ASN A 93 5.34 -12.78 -7.48
C ASN A 93 4.21 -13.79 -7.69
N TRP A 94 3.76 -13.96 -8.92
CA TRP A 94 2.67 -14.87 -9.27
C TRP A 94 3.11 -16.33 -9.46
N TYR A 95 4.41 -16.59 -9.63
CA TYR A 95 4.96 -17.93 -9.87
C TYR A 95 5.71 -18.51 -8.67
N HIS A 96 5.85 -19.85 -8.64
CA HIS A 96 6.24 -20.67 -7.47
C HIS A 96 7.51 -20.22 -6.72
N GLY A 97 7.54 -20.49 -5.41
CA GLY A 97 8.68 -20.27 -4.52
C GLY A 97 8.26 -19.79 -3.13
N LYS A 98 9.23 -19.49 -2.25
CA LYS A 98 8.94 -18.90 -0.92
C LYS A 98 8.28 -17.51 -0.99
N SER A 99 8.33 -16.89 -2.16
CA SER A 99 7.87 -15.53 -2.45
C SER A 99 6.57 -15.50 -3.27
N PHE A 100 5.90 -16.65 -3.41
CA PHE A 100 4.63 -16.76 -4.12
C PHE A 100 3.56 -15.89 -3.46
N HIS A 101 2.70 -15.27 -4.26
CA HIS A 101 1.61 -14.43 -3.78
C HIS A 101 0.80 -15.17 -2.70
N GLN A 102 0.65 -14.53 -1.55
CA GLN A 102 -0.23 -15.00 -0.50
C GLN A 102 -1.41 -14.04 -0.40
N PRO A 103 -2.65 -14.55 -0.30
CA PRO A 103 -3.79 -13.74 0.06
C PRO A 103 -3.55 -12.98 1.36
N LEU A 104 -4.21 -11.83 1.52
CA LEU A 104 -4.25 -11.13 2.80
C LEU A 104 -4.75 -12.10 3.87
N ASN A 105 -4.03 -12.15 4.99
CA ASN A 105 -4.42 -12.96 6.13
C ASN A 105 -4.98 -12.05 7.21
N TYR A 106 -6.23 -12.29 7.59
CA TYR A 106 -6.97 -11.48 8.55
C TYR A 106 -7.04 -12.20 9.89
N GLU A 107 -6.42 -11.63 10.93
CA GLU A 107 -6.37 -12.20 12.27
C GLU A 107 -6.73 -11.13 13.32
N GLY A 108 -7.96 -11.20 13.85
CA GLY A 108 -8.45 -10.24 14.84
C GLY A 108 -8.41 -8.80 14.33
N ASN A 109 -7.47 -8.00 14.87
CA ASN A 109 -7.22 -6.61 14.49
C ASN A 109 -5.98 -6.43 13.59
N LEU A 110 -5.47 -7.51 13.00
CA LEU A 110 -4.24 -7.53 12.23
C LEU A 110 -4.49 -8.08 10.84
N VAL A 111 -3.87 -7.45 9.83
CA VAL A 111 -3.81 -7.97 8.46
C VAL A 111 -2.35 -8.20 8.10
N ARG A 112 -2.00 -9.45 7.79
CA ARG A 112 -0.66 -9.83 7.33
C ARG A 112 -0.64 -9.90 5.80
N TYR A 113 0.42 -9.37 5.20
CA TYR A 113 0.67 -9.41 3.77
C TYR A 113 2.16 -9.65 3.48
N ILE A 114 2.45 -10.11 2.27
CA ILE A 114 3.82 -10.33 1.79
C ILE A 114 4.24 -9.15 0.91
N ASP A 115 5.36 -8.53 1.23
CA ASP A 115 5.98 -7.45 0.46
C ASP A 115 7.38 -7.85 0.03
N LEU A 116 7.57 -8.08 -1.27
CA LEU A 116 8.85 -8.46 -1.85
C LEU A 116 9.78 -7.27 -2.12
N THR A 117 9.35 -6.04 -1.83
CA THR A 117 10.22 -4.86 -1.93
C THR A 117 11.29 -4.86 -0.85
N ASP A 118 11.04 -5.54 0.28
CA ASP A 118 11.98 -5.66 1.40
C ASP A 118 12.54 -7.08 1.50
N GLU A 119 13.75 -7.26 0.96
CA GLU A 119 14.47 -8.54 0.94
C GLU A 119 14.82 -9.07 2.34
N SER A 120 14.82 -8.21 3.36
CA SER A 120 15.17 -8.60 4.73
C SER A 120 13.98 -9.17 5.51
N ASN A 121 12.77 -8.68 5.23
CA ASN A 121 11.55 -9.14 5.88
C ASN A 121 10.32 -8.95 4.99
N TYR A 122 9.92 -10.05 4.35
CA TYR A 122 8.75 -10.12 3.50
C TYR A 122 7.42 -9.99 4.25
N ASN A 123 7.37 -10.36 5.53
CA ASN A 123 6.13 -10.36 6.30
C ASN A 123 5.84 -8.96 6.84
N LYS A 124 4.80 -8.34 6.32
CA LYS A 124 4.31 -7.03 6.75
C LYS A 124 2.96 -7.15 7.41
N TYR A 125 2.66 -6.17 8.24
CA TYR A 125 1.47 -6.15 9.07
C TYR A 125 0.80 -4.78 9.01
N LEU A 126 -0.53 -4.78 8.99
CA LEU A 126 -1.38 -3.62 9.07
C LEU A 126 -2.38 -3.81 10.21
N MET A 127 -2.34 -2.94 11.21
CA MET A 127 -3.33 -2.94 12.29
C MET A 127 -4.64 -2.30 11.81
N ILE A 128 -5.76 -2.84 12.29
CA ILE A 128 -7.13 -2.40 11.99
C ILE A 128 -7.87 -2.13 13.31
N PRO A 129 -8.41 -0.93 13.54
CA PRO A 129 -8.39 0.22 12.65
C PRO A 129 -6.96 0.77 12.43
N PRO A 130 -6.65 1.29 11.22
CA PRO A 130 -5.37 1.95 10.97
C PRO A 130 -5.15 3.14 11.90
N THR A 131 -3.87 3.46 12.14
CA THR A 131 -3.52 4.58 12.99
C THR A 131 -3.81 5.92 12.30
N LYS A 132 -3.91 7.01 13.07
CA LYS A 132 -3.96 8.36 12.49
C LYS A 132 -2.75 8.68 11.60
N TRP A 133 -1.61 8.03 11.88
CA TRP A 133 -0.42 8.20 11.05
C TRP A 133 -0.57 7.47 9.70
N ASP A 134 -1.22 6.31 9.67
CA ASP A 134 -1.55 5.63 8.41
C ASP A 134 -2.49 6.47 7.56
N TRP A 135 -3.48 7.10 8.20
CA TRP A 135 -4.44 7.98 7.54
C TRP A 135 -3.76 9.19 6.88
N LEU A 136 -2.80 9.82 7.58
CA LEU A 136 -2.08 10.97 7.05
C LEU A 136 -1.11 10.53 5.94
N ARG A 137 -0.37 9.42 6.12
CA ARG A 137 0.51 8.87 5.08
C ARG A 137 -0.25 8.51 3.80
N ALA A 138 -1.47 7.98 3.92
CA ALA A 138 -2.29 7.63 2.76
C ALA A 138 -2.60 8.82 1.84
N ARG A 139 -2.53 10.05 2.36
CA ARG A 139 -2.80 11.31 1.66
C ARG A 139 -1.53 12.05 1.24
N LEU A 140 -0.37 11.59 1.68
CA LEU A 140 0.91 12.18 1.28
C LEU A 140 1.42 11.54 -0.01
N PRO A 141 2.05 12.31 -0.90
CA PRO A 141 2.50 11.83 -2.21
C PRO A 141 3.73 10.91 -2.14
N LEU A 142 4.43 10.87 -1.00
CA LEU A 142 5.68 10.13 -0.82
C LEU A 142 5.52 8.74 -0.20
N PHE A 143 4.29 8.34 0.15
CA PHE A 143 4.01 7.06 0.80
C PHE A 143 2.88 6.28 0.11
#